data_AF-A0A7Y2AZL9-F1
#
_entry.id   AF-A0A7Y2AZL9-F1
#
_cell.length_a   1.000
_cell.length_b   1.000
_cell.length_c   1.000
_cell.angle_alpha   90.00
_cell.angle_beta   90.00
_cell.angle_gamma   90.00
#
_symmetry.space_group_name_H-M   'P 1'
#
loop_
_entity.id
_entity.type
_entity.pdbx_description
1 polymer ?
#
loop_
_entity_poly.entity_id
_entity_poly.type
_entity_poly.pdbx_seq_one_letter_code
_entity_poly.pdbx_strand_id
1 'polypeptide(L)'
;MSRATHSEHQTWDRFVRWFHWINVVLILGLAGIGTVILNGKALGLSDDGKVLLKTIHVLIGYAFVTNLLLRFGWAFAGKTHSRWSSLIPRLKDFREAVSTQIPNLFNARGHDYPGHSPLGKIGVSLLLLCMSLMAVTGLVLAGTDIYFPPLGQW
;
A
#
# COMPACT_ATOMS: atom_id res chain seq x y z
N MET A 1 41.57 17.66 10.58
CA MET A 1 40.54 16.81 9.93
C MET A 1 39.21 17.04 10.65
N SER A 2 38.26 17.72 10.00
CA SER A 2 36.92 17.98 10.57
C SER A 2 36.10 16.69 10.50
N ARG A 3 35.63 16.19 11.64
CA ARG A 3 34.78 15.00 11.74
C ARG A 3 33.37 15.44 11.34
N ALA A 4 32.92 15.06 10.14
CA ALA A 4 31.54 15.31 9.72
C ALA A 4 30.60 14.66 10.74
N THR A 5 29.86 15.48 11.49
CA THR A 5 28.81 15.02 12.40
C THR A 5 27.60 14.65 11.55
N HIS A 6 27.43 13.38 11.22
CA HIS A 6 26.21 12.89 10.60
C HIS A 6 25.05 13.05 11.58
N SER A 7 24.17 14.02 11.35
CA SER A 7 22.92 14.14 12.10
C SER A 7 21.92 13.14 11.53
N GLU A 8 21.63 12.08 12.28
CA GLU A 8 20.58 11.13 11.92
C GLU A 8 19.21 11.78 12.17
N HIS A 9 18.54 12.18 11.09
CA HIS A 9 17.18 12.70 11.17
C HIS A 9 16.18 11.55 11.04
N GLN A 10 15.39 11.27 12.08
CA GLN A 10 14.28 10.32 11.99
C GLN A 10 13.20 10.87 11.06
N THR A 11 13.16 10.37 9.83
CA THR A 11 12.21 10.78 8.79
C THR A 11 10.82 10.18 9.02
N TRP A 12 10.74 8.89 9.39
CA TRP A 12 9.48 8.18 9.64
C TRP A 12 9.27 7.82 11.11
N ASP A 13 8.02 7.94 11.55
CA ASP A 13 7.61 7.49 12.88
C ASP A 13 7.48 5.95 12.94
N ARG A 14 7.44 5.41 14.17
CA ARG A 14 7.38 3.96 14.40
C ARG A 14 6.07 3.34 13.87
N PHE A 15 4.97 4.09 13.87
CA PHE A 15 3.69 3.61 13.37
C PHE A 15 3.73 3.40 11.85
N VAL A 16 4.29 4.34 11.08
CA VAL A 16 4.44 4.21 9.62
C VAL A 16 5.28 2.98 9.25
N ARG A 17 6.32 2.66 10.04
CA ARG A 17 7.11 1.43 9.84
C ARG A 17 6.28 0.17 10.08
N TRP A 18 5.52 0.12 11.16
CA TRP A 18 4.63 -1.02 11.44
C TRP A 18 3.57 -1.18 10.36
N PHE A 19 2.88 -0.10 9.98
CA PHE A 19 1.94 -0.10 8.87
C PHE A 19 2.57 -0.68 7.61
N HIS A 20 3.77 -0.22 7.25
CA HIS A 20 4.46 -0.67 6.04
C HIS A 20 4.71 -2.18 6.06
N TRP A 21 5.35 -2.70 7.11
CA TRP A 21 5.70 -4.12 7.18
C TRP A 21 4.47 -5.03 7.31
N ILE A 22 3.46 -4.62 8.06
CA ILE A 22 2.17 -5.31 8.11
C ILE A 22 1.55 -5.33 6.71
N ASN A 23 1.55 -4.19 6.01
CA ASN A 23 0.99 -4.07 4.66
C ASN A 23 1.74 -4.96 3.65
N VAL A 24 3.07 -5.05 3.74
CA VAL A 24 3.88 -5.95 2.89
C VAL A 24 3.45 -7.40 3.09
N VAL A 25 3.37 -7.87 4.34
CA VAL A 25 2.96 -9.26 4.64
C VAL A 25 1.54 -9.54 4.16
N LEU A 26 0.61 -8.63 4.39
CA LEU A 26 -0.78 -8.79 3.98
C LEU A 26 -0.94 -8.83 2.46
N ILE A 27 -0.26 -7.93 1.72
CA ILE A 27 -0.29 -7.92 0.25
C ILE A 27 0.33 -9.20 -0.31
N LEU A 28 1.45 -9.66 0.23
CA LEU A 28 2.07 -10.92 -0.22
C LEU A 28 1.15 -12.13 0.03
N GLY A 29 0.49 -12.18 1.18
CA GLY A 29 -0.51 -13.21 1.50
C GLY A 29 -1.72 -13.16 0.54
N LEU A 30 -2.28 -11.97 0.31
CA LEU A 30 -3.37 -11.77 -0.64
C LEU A 30 -2.97 -12.17 -2.06
N ALA A 31 -1.80 -11.72 -2.53
CA ALA A 31 -1.29 -12.06 -3.86
C ALA A 31 -1.08 -13.58 -4.00
N GLY A 32 -0.40 -14.22 -3.03
CA GLY A 32 -0.15 -15.66 -3.06
C GLY A 32 -1.44 -16.48 -3.09
N ILE A 33 -2.36 -16.23 -2.15
CA ILE A 33 -3.64 -16.94 -2.10
C ILE A 33 -4.50 -16.62 -3.33
N GLY A 34 -4.53 -15.36 -3.76
CA GLY A 34 -5.25 -14.92 -4.96
C GLY A 34 -4.77 -15.64 -6.21
N THR A 35 -3.45 -15.83 -6.37
CA THR A 35 -2.88 -16.62 -7.47
C THR A 35 -3.30 -18.08 -7.42
N VAL A 36 -3.34 -18.69 -6.23
CA VAL A 36 -3.82 -20.07 -6.05
C VAL A 36 -5.30 -20.19 -6.42
N ILE A 37 -6.15 -19.26 -5.96
CA ILE A 37 -7.57 -19.21 -6.30
C ILE A 37 -7.75 -19.08 -7.83
N LEU A 38 -7.00 -18.17 -8.47
CA LEU A 38 -7.06 -17.93 -9.91
C LEU A 38 -6.71 -19.19 -10.72
N ASN A 39 -5.79 -20.01 -10.22
CA ASN A 39 -5.34 -21.25 -10.87
C ASN A 39 -5.99 -22.50 -10.28
N GLY A 40 -7.05 -22.38 -9.50
CA GLY A 40 -7.60 -23.49 -8.70
C GLY A 40 -8.00 -24.71 -9.52
N LYS A 41 -8.49 -24.52 -10.76
CA LYS A 41 -8.80 -25.63 -11.68
C LYS A 41 -7.54 -26.38 -12.13
N ALA A 42 -6.48 -25.65 -12.47
CA ALA A 42 -5.20 -26.23 -12.88
C ALA A 42 -4.50 -26.95 -11.72
N LEU A 43 -4.71 -26.48 -10.49
CA LEU A 43 -4.16 -27.07 -9.27
C LEU A 43 -5.04 -28.20 -8.69
N GLY A 44 -6.16 -28.55 -9.34
CA GLY A 44 -7.03 -29.64 -8.90
C GLY A 44 -7.75 -29.39 -7.58
N LEU A 45 -8.02 -28.12 -7.23
CA LEU A 45 -8.73 -27.79 -5.99
C LEU A 45 -10.18 -28.28 -6.04
N SER A 46 -10.60 -28.97 -4.97
CA SER A 46 -12.01 -29.28 -4.71
C SER A 46 -12.81 -27.99 -4.50
N ASP A 47 -14.13 -28.08 -4.61
CA ASP A 47 -15.00 -26.91 -4.39
C ASP A 47 -14.94 -26.42 -2.94
N ASP A 48 -14.91 -27.32 -1.96
CA ASP A 48 -14.68 -26.98 -0.56
C ASP A 48 -13.32 -26.29 -0.35
N GLY A 49 -12.27 -26.76 -1.04
CA GLY A 49 -10.94 -26.14 -1.00
C GLY A 49 -10.93 -24.71 -1.55
N LYS A 50 -11.68 -24.46 -2.63
CA LYS A 50 -11.85 -23.10 -3.19
C LYS A 50 -12.59 -22.19 -2.22
N VAL A 51 -13.66 -22.66 -1.59
CA VAL A 51 -14.43 -21.88 -0.59
C VAL A 51 -13.55 -21.55 0.62
N LEU A 52 -12.77 -22.52 1.12
CA LEU A 52 -11.83 -22.30 2.21
C LEU A 52 -10.77 -21.25 1.85
N LEU A 53 -10.14 -21.36 0.67
CA LEU A 53 -9.14 -20.40 0.21
C LEU A 53 -9.72 -18.99 0.03
N LYS A 54 -10.91 -18.87 -0.56
CA LYS A 54 -11.64 -17.59 -0.67
C LYS A 54 -11.94 -17.00 0.70
N THR A 55 -12.37 -17.83 1.65
CA THR A 55 -12.63 -17.42 3.04
C THR A 55 -11.37 -16.87 3.70
N ILE A 56 -10.25 -17.60 3.62
CA ILE A 56 -8.96 -17.14 4.17
C ILE A 56 -8.51 -15.85 3.48
N HIS A 57 -8.65 -15.75 2.16
CA HIS A 57 -8.33 -14.55 1.39
C HIS A 57 -9.13 -13.33 1.89
N VAL A 58 -10.43 -13.50 2.13
CA VAL A 58 -11.32 -12.44 2.66
C VAL A 58 -10.90 -12.03 4.08
N LEU A 59 -10.57 -12.97 4.96
CA LEU A 59 -10.10 -12.66 6.32
C LEU A 59 -8.81 -11.84 6.31
N ILE A 60 -7.85 -12.19 5.45
CA ILE A 60 -6.64 -11.38 5.25
C ILE A 60 -7.01 -10.02 4.65
N GLY A 61 -7.99 -9.98 3.74
CA GLY A 61 -8.57 -8.77 3.19
C GLY A 61 -9.10 -7.81 4.26
N TYR A 62 -9.78 -8.32 5.30
CA TYR A 62 -10.22 -7.47 6.41
C TYR A 62 -9.08 -6.90 7.23
N ALA A 63 -8.04 -7.70 7.50
CA ALA A 63 -6.84 -7.20 8.17
C ALA A 63 -6.16 -6.10 7.32
N PHE A 64 -6.12 -6.29 6.00
CA PHE A 64 -5.60 -5.31 5.05
C PHE A 64 -6.41 -4.01 5.04
N VAL A 65 -7.73 -4.10 4.90
CA VAL A 65 -8.63 -2.94 4.94
C VAL A 65 -8.49 -2.19 6.27
N THR A 66 -8.45 -2.92 7.39
CA THR A 66 -8.28 -2.32 8.72
C THR A 66 -6.95 -1.59 8.82
N ASN A 67 -5.84 -2.21 8.40
CA ASN A 67 -4.52 -1.59 8.39
C ASN A 67 -4.48 -0.32 7.51
N LEU A 68 -5.16 -0.34 6.36
CA LEU A 68 -5.28 0.80 5.46
C LEU A 68 -6.11 1.95 6.07
N LEU A 69 -7.22 1.64 6.74
CA LEU A 69 -8.03 2.63 7.45
C LEU A 69 -7.26 3.28 8.60
N LEU A 70 -6.52 2.49 9.38
CA LEU A 70 -5.62 3.00 10.42
C LEU A 70 -4.57 3.95 9.82
N ARG A 71 -4.03 3.64 8.64
CA ARG A 71 -3.10 4.53 7.94
C ARG A 71 -3.72 5.85 7.53
N PHE A 72 -4.95 5.83 7.01
CA PHE A 72 -5.70 7.02 6.65
C PHE A 72 -6.00 7.89 7.87
N GLY A 73 -6.39 7.27 8.99
CA GLY A 73 -6.52 7.98 10.28
C GLY A 73 -5.20 8.62 10.72
N TRP A 74 -4.10 7.88 10.64
CA TRP A 74 -2.77 8.36 11.03
C TRP A 74 -2.24 9.48 10.13
N ALA A 75 -2.70 9.56 8.89
CA ALA A 75 -2.33 10.66 7.98
C ALA A 75 -2.86 12.03 8.44
N PHE A 76 -3.80 12.07 9.39
CA PHE A 76 -4.25 13.31 10.04
C PHE A 76 -3.42 13.67 11.29
N ALA A 77 -3.14 12.66 12.15
CA ALA A 77 -2.53 12.83 13.47
C ALA A 77 -0.99 12.70 13.49
N GLY A 78 -0.38 12.12 12.45
CA GLY A 78 1.05 11.84 12.40
C GLY A 78 1.95 13.08 12.30
N LYS A 79 3.26 12.86 12.49
CA LYS A 79 4.31 13.89 12.34
C LYS A 79 4.41 14.37 10.88
N THR A 80 5.12 15.47 10.64
CA THR A 80 5.22 16.16 9.33
C THR A 80 5.31 15.24 8.12
N HIS A 81 6.19 14.22 8.13
CA HIS A 81 6.38 13.28 7.00
C HIS A 81 5.32 12.18 6.87
N SER A 82 4.49 11.99 7.89
CA SER A 82 3.44 10.95 7.93
C SER A 82 2.08 11.47 7.46
N ARG A 83 1.93 12.80 7.32
CA ARG A 83 0.67 13.49 7.00
C ARG A 83 0.29 13.40 5.54
N TRP A 84 -0.99 13.62 5.26
CA TRP A 84 -1.54 13.74 3.89
C TRP A 84 -0.74 14.69 2.99
N SER A 85 -0.28 15.82 3.53
CA SER A 85 0.51 16.81 2.79
C SER A 85 1.85 16.30 2.27
N SER A 86 2.38 15.23 2.87
CA SER A 86 3.64 14.59 2.47
C SER A 86 3.42 13.39 1.55
N LEU A 87 2.18 12.88 1.48
CA LEU A 87 1.80 11.78 0.59
C LEU A 87 1.26 12.29 -0.74
N ILE A 88 0.36 13.27 -0.70
CA ILE A 88 -0.33 13.78 -1.89
C ILE A 88 0.60 14.77 -2.62
N PRO A 89 0.97 14.50 -3.88
CA PRO A 89 1.77 15.42 -4.66
C PRO A 89 0.98 16.70 -4.93
N ARG A 90 1.65 17.85 -4.81
CA ARG A 90 1.13 19.14 -5.27
C ARG A 90 1.43 19.31 -6.75
N LEU A 91 0.75 20.26 -7.40
CA LEU A 91 0.99 20.58 -8.81
C LEU A 91 2.47 20.89 -9.12
N LYS A 92 3.19 21.49 -8.16
CA LYS A 92 4.63 21.76 -8.26
C LYS A 92 5.46 20.47 -8.29
N ASP A 93 5.10 19.48 -7.46
CA ASP A 93 5.77 18.17 -7.43
C ASP A 93 5.59 17.44 -8.77
N PHE A 94 4.40 17.55 -9.39
CA PHE A 94 4.16 16.94 -10.71
C PHE A 94 5.00 17.59 -11.81
N ARG A 95 5.07 18.93 -11.82
CA ARG A 95 5.91 19.67 -12.79
C ARG A 95 7.38 19.31 -12.63
N GLU A 96 7.89 19.28 -11.40
CA GLU A 96 9.28 18.89 -11.11
C GLU A 96 9.56 17.44 -11.52
N ALA A 97 8.66 16.51 -11.21
CA ALA A 97 8.80 15.11 -11.61
C ALA A 97 8.93 14.96 -13.14
N VAL A 98 8.09 15.66 -13.91
CA VAL A 98 8.09 15.60 -15.38
C VAL A 98 9.25 16.36 -16.01
N SER A 99 9.59 17.55 -15.49
CA SER A 99 10.57 18.41 -16.14
C SER A 99 12.02 18.08 -15.78
N THR A 100 12.27 17.57 -14.57
CA THR A 100 13.65 17.34 -14.09
C THR A 100 13.93 15.90 -13.72
N GLN A 101 13.01 15.20 -13.04
CA GLN A 101 13.31 13.86 -12.53
C GLN A 101 13.19 12.78 -13.60
N ILE A 102 12.11 12.74 -14.37
CA ILE A 102 11.89 11.73 -15.41
C ILE A 102 13.01 11.73 -16.46
N PRO A 103 13.44 12.88 -17.03
CA PRO A 103 14.53 12.91 -18.01
C PRO A 103 15.89 12.49 -17.43
N ASN A 104 16.08 12.65 -16.11
CA ASN A 104 17.32 12.32 -15.42
C ASN A 104 17.23 11.02 -14.61
N LEU A 105 16.19 10.20 -14.79
CA LEU A 105 16.02 8.92 -14.06
C LEU A 105 17.24 8.00 -14.18
N PHE A 106 17.90 8.01 -15.35
CA PHE A 106 19.09 7.22 -15.64
C PHE A 106 20.40 7.96 -15.36
N ASN A 107 20.35 9.25 -15.07
CA ASN A 107 21.51 10.05 -14.69
C ASN A 107 21.59 10.06 -13.16
N ALA A 108 22.63 9.44 -12.60
CA ALA A 108 22.84 9.29 -11.15
C ALA A 108 23.11 10.60 -10.37
N ARG A 109 22.63 11.76 -10.84
CA ARG A 109 22.66 13.03 -10.11
C ARG A 109 21.45 13.08 -9.17
N GLY A 110 21.56 12.38 -8.05
CA GLY A 110 20.55 12.41 -6.99
C GLY A 110 20.47 13.79 -6.35
N HIS A 111 19.29 14.40 -6.35
CA HIS A 111 18.96 15.43 -5.38
C HIS A 111 18.56 14.73 -4.08
N ASP A 112 19.15 15.13 -2.96
CA ASP A 112 18.83 14.57 -1.66
C ASP A 112 17.47 15.10 -1.19
N TYR A 113 16.46 14.23 -1.23
CA TYR A 113 15.15 14.50 -0.63
C TYR A 113 15.06 13.82 0.73
N PRO A 114 14.88 14.56 1.85
CA PRO A 114 14.82 13.98 3.21
C PRO A 114 13.54 13.14 3.48
N GLY A 115 12.76 12.82 2.45
CA GLY A 115 11.52 12.07 2.53
C GLY A 115 11.16 11.47 1.17
N HIS A 116 9.96 11.76 0.67
CA HIS A 116 9.61 11.38 -0.71
C HIS A 116 10.07 12.44 -1.71
N SER A 117 10.77 12.01 -2.76
CA SER A 117 10.95 12.81 -3.95
C SER A 117 9.60 13.14 -4.59
N PRO A 118 9.49 14.20 -5.41
CA PRO A 118 8.28 14.52 -6.18
C PRO A 118 7.70 13.30 -6.91
N LEU A 119 8.54 12.52 -7.59
CA LEU A 119 8.13 11.25 -8.22
C LEU A 119 7.69 10.19 -7.20
N GLY A 120 8.37 10.10 -6.06
CA GLY A 120 8.00 9.20 -4.96
C GLY A 120 6.61 9.51 -4.38
N LYS A 121 6.23 10.79 -4.26
CA LYS A 121 4.87 11.18 -3.80
C LYS A 121 3.79 10.73 -4.78
N ILE A 122 4.06 10.87 -6.08
CA ILE A 122 3.16 10.38 -7.14
C ILE A 122 3.00 8.87 -7.03
N GLY A 123 4.11 8.14 -6.92
CA GLY A 123 4.10 6.68 -6.80
C GLY A 123 3.32 6.18 -5.58
N VAL A 124 3.60 6.74 -4.39
CA VAL A 124 2.90 6.37 -3.16
C VAL A 124 1.41 6.71 -3.23
N SER A 125 1.04 7.87 -3.79
CA SER A 125 -0.36 8.25 -3.99
C SER A 125 -1.10 7.29 -4.92
N LEU A 126 -0.47 6.90 -6.03
CA LEU A 126 -1.03 5.93 -6.96
C LEU A 126 -1.20 4.55 -6.29
N LEU A 127 -0.18 4.11 -5.54
CA LEU A 127 -0.25 2.85 -4.79
C LEU A 127 -1.39 2.85 -3.78
N LEU A 128 -1.56 3.92 -2.99
CA LEU A 128 -2.68 4.04 -2.04
C LEU A 128 -4.03 4.05 -2.75
N LEU A 129 -4.14 4.68 -3.91
CA LEU A 129 -5.35 4.64 -4.73
C LEU A 129 -5.65 3.22 -5.22
N CYS A 130 -4.67 2.53 -5.82
CA CYS A 130 -4.83 1.15 -6.29
C CYS A 130 -5.24 0.20 -5.14
N MET A 131 -4.58 0.33 -3.98
CA MET A 131 -4.92 -0.43 -2.78
C MET A 131 -6.34 -0.16 -2.30
N SER A 132 -6.80 1.09 -2.36
CA SER A 132 -8.17 1.47 -1.98
C SER A 132 -9.20 0.90 -2.95
N LEU A 133 -8.92 0.95 -4.26
CA LEU A 133 -9.79 0.36 -5.28
C LEU A 133 -9.90 -1.15 -5.08
N MET A 134 -8.78 -1.84 -4.87
CA MET A 134 -8.76 -3.27 -4.59
C MET A 134 -9.48 -3.64 -3.28
N ALA A 135 -9.34 -2.83 -2.23
CA ALA A 135 -10.06 -3.02 -0.98
C ALA A 135 -11.58 -2.97 -1.19
N VAL A 136 -12.06 -1.96 -1.93
CA VAL A 136 -13.50 -1.81 -2.21
C VAL A 136 -14.00 -2.95 -3.09
N THR A 137 -13.33 -3.26 -4.20
CA THR A 137 -13.76 -4.35 -5.09
C THR A 137 -13.72 -5.70 -4.39
N GLY A 138 -12.70 -5.94 -3.55
CA GLY A 138 -12.58 -7.16 -2.74
C GLY A 138 -13.72 -7.32 -1.74
N LEU A 139 -14.12 -6.25 -1.03
CA LEU A 139 -15.25 -6.28 -0.10
C LEU A 139 -16.58 -6.54 -0.81
N VAL A 140 -16.79 -5.94 -1.99
CA VAL A 140 -17.97 -6.20 -2.82
C VAL A 140 -18.02 -7.66 -3.25
N LEU A 141 -16.91 -8.18 -3.80
CA LEU A 141 -16.82 -9.59 -4.21
C LEU A 141 -17.01 -10.55 -3.04
N ALA A 142 -16.45 -10.26 -1.86
CA ALA A 142 -16.68 -11.07 -0.66
C ALA A 142 -18.17 -11.16 -0.31
N GLY A 143 -18.89 -10.04 -0.42
CA GLY A 143 -20.33 -9.97 -0.16
C GLY A 143 -21.21 -10.62 -1.23
N THR A 144 -20.77 -10.68 -2.49
CA THR A 144 -21.59 -11.23 -3.58
C THR A 144 -21.24 -12.66 -3.99
N ASP A 145 -19.99 -13.08 -3.83
CA ASP A 145 -19.50 -14.42 -4.27
C ASP A 145 -19.64 -15.47 -3.15
N ILE A 146 -19.36 -15.09 -1.90
CA ILE A 146 -19.44 -16.00 -0.75
C ILE A 146 -20.32 -15.45 0.39
N TYR A 147 -21.10 -14.40 0.12
CA TYR A 147 -22.07 -13.78 1.04
C TYR A 147 -21.49 -13.33 2.39
N PHE A 148 -20.19 -12.98 2.42
CA PHE A 148 -19.52 -12.51 3.63
C PHE A 148 -19.92 -11.08 4.03
N PRO A 149 -20.00 -10.74 5.35
CA PRO A 149 -20.24 -9.37 5.79
C PRO A 149 -19.12 -8.42 5.32
N PRO A 150 -19.29 -7.09 5.35
CA PRO A 150 -20.48 -6.36 5.77
C PRO A 150 -21.56 -6.25 4.69
N LEU A 151 -21.29 -6.69 3.45
CA LEU A 151 -22.21 -6.52 2.31
C LEU A 151 -23.04 -7.77 1.99
N GLY A 152 -22.57 -8.96 2.39
CA GLY A 152 -23.33 -10.19 2.31
C GLY A 152 -24.06 -10.52 3.61
N GLN A 153 -25.09 -11.36 3.49
CA GLN A 153 -25.80 -11.98 4.62
C GLN A 153 -25.47 -13.47 4.58
N TRP A 154 -24.65 -13.92 5.53
CA TRP A 154 -24.29 -15.34 5.71
C TRP A 154 -25.50 -16.19 6.06
#